data_AF-A0A969KZK5-F1
#
_entry.id   AF-A0A969KZK5-F1
#
_cell.length_a   1.000
_cell.length_b   1.000
_cell.length_c   1.000
_cell.angle_alpha   90.00
_cell.angle_beta   90.00
_cell.angle_gamma   90.00
#
_symmetry.space_group_name_H-M   'P 1'
#
loop_
_entity.id
_entity.type
_entity.pdbx_description
1 polymer ?
#
loop_
_entity_poly.entity_id
_entity_poly.type
_entity_poly.pdbx_seq_one_letter_code
_entity_poly.pdbx_strand_id
1 'polypeptide(L)'
;MENATRYESDYQNAETRSRDRLREAKQRYSLTYQFGYDGDEDAARYVRERDRYVESELPQYEARIAEQRAMAEHELVENFIHRLREQIEDARQQLGYLNTTLSVLRFGGERFEFISRPEPSLRQVYDMIMDSQAILGESLFESGFRQRHQAGWDLLFERLTAGPDEALTELRELQDYRNYLQYDIRIHYPSGDRALLSQINAKKSGGETTTPFYVAMAASFAQAYRLNQPRPSDYHPPGPLRRGFWQNGHWPHRQRFAVYGRQPASGSPGHPPRQSRRIITPRQLRPHRRPPEQPRLCHRD
;
A
#
# COMPACT_ATOMS: atom_id res chain seq x y z
N MET A 1 0.34 -42.27 -73.17
CA MET A 1 0.91 -40.91 -73.12
C MET A 1 -0.04 -39.92 -72.41
N GLU A 2 -1.36 -40.08 -72.54
CA GLU A 2 -2.37 -39.17 -71.94
C GLU A 2 -2.37 -39.11 -70.39
N ASN A 3 -2.08 -40.21 -69.70
CA ASN A 3 -1.98 -40.19 -68.23
C ASN A 3 -0.76 -39.42 -67.73
N ALA A 4 0.39 -39.54 -68.40
CA ALA A 4 1.62 -38.85 -68.02
C ALA A 4 1.47 -37.32 -68.13
N THR A 5 0.77 -36.84 -69.17
CA THR A 5 0.47 -35.41 -69.34
C THR A 5 -0.53 -34.88 -68.32
N ARG A 6 -1.48 -35.71 -67.87
CA ARG A 6 -2.40 -35.33 -66.77
C ARG A 6 -1.67 -35.22 -65.44
N TYR A 7 -0.84 -36.20 -65.09
CA TYR A 7 -0.01 -36.15 -63.89
C TYR A 7 0.89 -34.92 -63.88
N GLU A 8 1.61 -34.65 -64.98
CA GLU A 8 2.47 -33.47 -65.11
C GLU A 8 1.71 -32.16 -64.89
N SER A 9 0.52 -32.02 -65.50
CA SER A 9 -0.33 -30.84 -65.31
C SER A 9 -0.82 -30.70 -63.86
N ASP A 10 -1.21 -31.80 -63.21
CA ASP A 10 -1.65 -31.79 -61.82
C ASP A 10 -0.50 -31.42 -60.85
N TYR A 11 0.72 -31.89 -61.12
CA TYR A 11 1.92 -31.52 -60.36
C TYR A 11 2.24 -30.03 -60.51
N GLN A 12 2.25 -29.49 -61.73
CA GLN A 12 2.51 -28.07 -61.99
C GLN A 12 1.43 -27.17 -61.36
N ASN A 13 0.17 -27.60 -61.39
CA ASN A 13 -0.93 -26.89 -60.72
C ASN A 13 -0.77 -26.90 -59.19
N ALA A 14 -0.35 -28.02 -58.60
CA ALA A 14 -0.11 -28.13 -57.17
C ALA A 14 1.08 -27.28 -56.72
N GLU A 15 2.17 -27.27 -57.50
CA GLU A 15 3.34 -26.44 -57.25
C GLU A 15 3.00 -24.95 -57.30
N THR A 16 2.26 -24.51 -58.34
CA THR A 16 1.82 -23.12 -58.48
C THR A 16 0.98 -22.68 -57.28
N ARG A 17 0.01 -23.51 -56.87
CA ARG A 17 -0.82 -23.25 -55.67
C ARG A 17 0.01 -23.14 -54.39
N SER A 18 1.05 -23.98 -54.25
CA SER A 18 1.97 -23.92 -53.10
C SER A 18 2.77 -22.61 -53.09
N ARG A 19 3.30 -22.20 -54.24
CA ARG A 19 4.05 -20.95 -54.42
C ARG A 19 3.19 -19.72 -54.15
N ASP A 20 1.95 -19.71 -54.64
CA ASP A 20 1.02 -18.60 -54.40
C ASP A 20 0.65 -18.47 -52.92
N ARG A 21 0.42 -19.60 -52.23
CA ARG A 21 0.20 -19.61 -50.76
C ARG A 21 1.40 -19.07 -49.99
N LEU A 22 2.62 -19.44 -50.40
CA LEU A 22 3.83 -18.92 -49.75
C LEU A 22 3.97 -17.42 -49.95
N ARG A 23 3.76 -16.92 -51.18
CA ARG A 23 3.78 -15.48 -51.47
C ARG A 23 2.75 -14.72 -50.63
N GLU A 24 1.53 -15.24 -50.55
CA GLU A 24 0.47 -14.63 -49.75
C GLU A 24 0.86 -14.58 -48.26
N ALA A 25 1.41 -15.66 -47.71
CA ALA A 25 1.89 -15.71 -46.32
C ALA A 25 3.01 -14.70 -46.06
N LYS A 26 4.00 -14.61 -46.98
CA LYS A 26 5.10 -13.64 -46.92
C LYS A 26 4.59 -12.19 -46.96
N GLN A 27 3.65 -11.89 -47.85
CA GLN A 27 3.02 -10.56 -47.95
C GLN A 27 2.28 -10.21 -46.67
N ARG A 28 1.46 -11.13 -46.17
CA ARG A 28 0.69 -10.93 -44.93
C ARG A 28 1.60 -10.63 -43.74
N TYR A 29 2.62 -11.45 -43.53
CA TYR A 29 3.60 -11.24 -42.46
C TYR A 29 4.32 -9.89 -42.60
N SER A 30 4.76 -9.56 -43.81
CA SER A 30 5.49 -8.30 -44.07
C SER A 30 4.63 -7.06 -43.82
N LEU A 31 3.33 -7.13 -44.11
CA LEU A 31 2.38 -6.05 -43.82
C LEU A 31 2.08 -5.93 -42.33
N THR A 32 1.87 -7.05 -41.63
CA THR A 32 1.54 -7.06 -40.21
C THR A 32 2.70 -6.56 -39.35
N TYR A 33 3.93 -7.01 -39.64
CA TYR A 33 5.10 -6.76 -38.80
C TYR A 33 6.10 -5.76 -39.41
N GLN A 34 5.76 -5.13 -40.53
CA GLN A 34 6.63 -4.18 -41.25
C GLN A 34 8.03 -4.73 -41.57
N PHE A 35 8.15 -6.06 -41.75
CA PHE A 35 9.42 -6.78 -41.93
C PHE A 35 10.07 -6.55 -43.31
N GLY A 36 9.36 -5.90 -44.23
CA GLY A 36 9.79 -5.68 -45.61
C GLY A 36 9.70 -6.96 -46.44
N TYR A 37 8.97 -6.90 -47.56
CA TYR A 37 8.75 -8.04 -48.44
C TYR A 37 10.00 -8.34 -49.29
N ASP A 38 10.44 -9.60 -49.34
CA ASP A 38 11.41 -10.07 -50.33
C ASP A 38 10.71 -10.80 -51.50
N GLY A 39 11.25 -10.62 -52.70
CA GLY A 39 10.72 -11.23 -53.93
C GLY A 39 11.16 -12.67 -54.15
N ASP A 40 11.97 -13.22 -53.23
CA ASP A 40 12.61 -14.53 -53.38
C ASP A 40 11.56 -15.65 -53.40
N GLU A 41 11.86 -16.74 -54.13
CA GLU A 41 10.94 -17.88 -54.21
C GLU A 41 10.87 -18.68 -52.91
N ASP A 42 11.92 -18.62 -52.10
CA ASP A 42 12.06 -19.32 -50.83
C ASP A 42 11.69 -18.43 -49.62
N ALA A 43 11.56 -19.09 -48.47
CA ALA A 43 11.21 -18.45 -47.20
C ALA A 43 12.42 -18.30 -46.26
N ALA A 44 13.65 -18.47 -46.76
CA ALA A 44 14.84 -18.58 -45.90
C ALA A 44 15.03 -17.38 -44.97
N ARG A 45 14.68 -16.16 -45.40
CA ARG A 45 14.77 -14.96 -44.57
C ARG A 45 13.81 -15.01 -43.37
N TYR A 46 12.56 -15.42 -43.59
CA TYR A 46 11.53 -15.56 -42.55
C TYR A 46 11.84 -16.72 -41.60
N VAL A 47 12.41 -17.81 -42.13
CA VAL A 47 12.86 -18.95 -41.32
C VAL A 47 14.02 -18.54 -40.42
N ARG A 48 15.04 -17.85 -40.95
CA ARG A 48 16.14 -17.32 -40.13
C ARG A 48 15.66 -16.36 -39.04
N GLU A 49 14.67 -15.52 -39.32
CA GLU A 49 14.08 -14.64 -38.31
C GLU A 49 13.35 -15.43 -37.23
N ARG A 50 12.52 -16.41 -37.60
CA ARG A 50 11.87 -17.32 -36.65
C ARG A 50 12.90 -18.02 -35.77
N ASP A 51 13.94 -18.58 -36.37
CA ASP A 51 14.98 -19.33 -35.65
C ASP A 51 15.71 -18.41 -34.67
N ARG A 52 16.02 -17.17 -35.07
CA ARG A 52 16.55 -16.15 -34.15
C ARG A 52 15.61 -15.92 -32.96
N TYR A 53 14.31 -15.71 -33.19
CA TYR A 53 13.36 -15.47 -32.10
C TYR A 53 13.22 -16.67 -31.17
N VAL A 54 13.13 -17.87 -31.72
CA VAL A 54 12.95 -19.12 -30.96
C VAL A 54 14.21 -19.49 -30.17
N GLU A 55 15.39 -19.37 -30.77
CA GLU A 55 16.64 -19.83 -30.16
C GLU A 55 17.25 -18.79 -29.21
N SER A 56 17.03 -17.49 -29.44
CA SER A 56 17.72 -16.44 -28.69
C SER A 56 16.78 -15.48 -27.95
N GLU A 57 15.85 -14.82 -28.63
CA GLU A 57 15.09 -13.71 -28.06
C GLU A 57 13.99 -14.18 -27.09
N LEU A 58 13.21 -15.22 -27.45
CA LEU A 58 12.14 -15.74 -26.59
C LEU A 58 12.68 -16.29 -25.26
N PRO A 59 13.71 -17.15 -25.23
CA PRO A 59 14.30 -17.60 -23.97
C PRO A 59 14.83 -16.44 -23.11
N GLN A 60 15.41 -15.40 -23.73
CA GLN A 60 15.86 -14.21 -23.02
C GLN A 60 14.69 -13.42 -22.41
N TYR A 61 13.60 -13.25 -23.14
CA TYR A 61 12.40 -12.60 -22.62
C TYR A 61 11.75 -13.42 -21.50
N GLU A 62 11.63 -14.74 -21.65
CA GLU A 62 11.12 -15.62 -20.60
C GLU A 62 11.98 -15.54 -19.34
N ALA A 63 13.30 -15.63 -19.48
CA ALA A 63 14.24 -15.49 -18.36
C ALA A 63 14.11 -14.11 -17.70
N ARG A 64 14.01 -13.05 -18.49
CA ARG A 64 13.83 -11.68 -17.97
C ARG A 64 12.49 -11.51 -17.25
N ILE A 65 11.40 -12.05 -17.78
CA ILE A 65 10.09 -12.02 -17.12
C ILE A 65 10.15 -12.80 -15.80
N ALA A 66 10.77 -13.97 -15.78
CA ALA A 66 10.94 -14.77 -14.57
C ALA A 66 11.78 -14.03 -13.51
N GLU A 67 12.88 -13.39 -13.91
CA GLU A 67 13.72 -12.57 -13.04
C GLU A 67 12.96 -11.37 -12.48
N GLN A 68 12.30 -10.58 -13.34
CA GLN A 68 11.52 -9.42 -12.90
C GLN A 68 10.38 -9.82 -11.96
N ARG A 69 9.75 -10.96 -12.22
CA ARG A 69 8.74 -11.52 -11.34
C ARG A 69 9.33 -11.88 -9.98
N ALA A 70 10.46 -12.60 -9.93
CA ALA A 70 11.12 -12.96 -8.69
C ALA A 70 11.55 -11.72 -7.88
N MET A 71 12.04 -10.68 -8.55
CA MET A 71 12.38 -9.40 -7.93
C MET A 71 11.15 -8.70 -7.33
N ALA A 72 10.05 -8.61 -8.10
CA ALA A 72 8.81 -8.01 -7.63
C ALA A 72 8.19 -8.79 -6.47
N GLU A 73 8.24 -10.12 -6.53
CA GLU A 73 7.84 -11.03 -5.46
C GLU A 73 8.66 -10.76 -4.18
N HIS A 74 9.99 -10.69 -4.28
CA HIS A 74 10.86 -10.38 -3.16
C HIS A 74 10.58 -8.99 -2.56
N GLU A 75 10.41 -7.97 -3.40
CA GLU A 75 10.11 -6.61 -2.95
C GLU A 75 8.77 -6.53 -2.19
N LEU A 76 7.74 -7.24 -2.67
CA LEU A 76 6.44 -7.31 -2.00
C LEU A 76 6.56 -7.93 -0.60
N VAL A 77 7.38 -8.96 -0.45
CA VAL A 77 7.56 -9.64 0.84
C VAL A 77 8.35 -8.77 1.81
N GLU A 78 9.54 -8.32 1.39
CA GLU A 78 10.45 -7.58 2.26
C GLU A 78 9.93 -6.19 2.60
N ASN A 79 9.51 -5.42 1.59
CA ASN A 79 9.18 -4.02 1.81
C ASN A 79 7.73 -3.82 2.24
N PHE A 80 6.80 -4.67 1.78
CA PHE A 80 5.38 -4.50 2.07
C PHE A 80 4.91 -5.39 3.23
N ILE A 81 5.06 -6.71 3.15
CA ILE A 81 4.54 -7.62 4.18
C ILE A 81 5.26 -7.44 5.53
N HIS A 82 6.60 -7.45 5.55
CA HIS A 82 7.34 -7.30 6.81
C HIS A 82 7.11 -5.94 7.47
N ARG A 83 7.18 -4.86 6.70
CA ARG A 83 6.91 -3.51 7.21
C ARG A 83 5.50 -3.37 7.76
N LEU A 84 4.50 -3.89 7.06
CA LEU A 84 3.10 -3.82 7.49
C LEU A 84 2.88 -4.63 8.76
N ARG A 85 3.49 -5.81 8.86
CA ARG A 85 3.48 -6.63 10.08
C ARG A 85 4.09 -5.87 11.26
N GLU A 86 5.27 -5.30 11.08
CA GLU A 86 5.96 -4.50 12.12
C GLU A 86 5.07 -3.36 12.62
N GLN A 87 4.42 -2.62 11.72
CA GLN A 87 3.52 -1.54 12.11
C GLN A 87 2.30 -2.03 12.90
N ILE A 88 1.73 -3.18 12.55
CA ILE A 88 0.62 -3.78 13.30
C ILE A 88 1.09 -4.26 14.68
N GLU A 89 2.23 -4.93 14.75
CA GLU A 89 2.88 -5.37 16.00
C GLU A 89 3.13 -4.18 16.94
N ASP A 90 3.76 -3.12 16.42
CA ASP A 90 4.02 -1.88 17.16
C ASP A 90 2.72 -1.26 17.69
N ALA A 91 1.68 -1.19 16.87
CA ALA A 91 0.38 -0.68 17.30
C ALA A 91 -0.24 -1.52 18.42
N ARG A 92 -0.15 -2.86 18.32
CA ARG A 92 -0.62 -3.79 19.37
C ARG A 92 0.19 -3.64 20.66
N GLN A 93 1.50 -3.50 20.58
CA GLN A 93 2.37 -3.28 21.73
C GLN A 93 2.06 -1.95 22.43
N GLN A 94 1.86 -0.88 21.66
CA GLN A 94 1.44 0.42 22.19
C GLN A 94 0.10 0.32 22.93
N LEU A 95 -0.86 -0.39 22.34
CA LEU A 95 -2.17 -0.62 22.95
C LEU A 95 -2.07 -1.47 24.22
N GLY A 96 -1.24 -2.52 24.23
CA GLY A 96 -0.96 -3.33 25.43
C GLY A 96 -0.35 -2.52 26.58
N TYR A 97 0.56 -1.59 26.26
CA TYR A 97 1.12 -0.68 27.26
C TYR A 97 0.06 0.27 27.83
N LEU A 98 -0.79 0.84 26.98
CA LEU A 98 -1.91 1.69 27.42
C LEU A 98 -2.83 0.92 28.38
N ASN A 99 -3.15 -0.33 28.03
CA ASN A 99 -3.96 -1.20 28.89
C ASN A 99 -3.27 -1.53 30.22
N THR A 100 -1.95 -1.69 30.24
CA THR A 100 -1.19 -1.89 31.48
C THR A 100 -1.38 -0.69 32.41
N THR A 101 -1.28 0.53 31.88
CA THR A 101 -1.49 1.76 32.66
C THR A 101 -2.95 1.91 33.10
N LEU A 102 -3.91 1.62 32.23
CA LEU A 102 -5.34 1.68 32.53
C LEU A 102 -5.80 0.61 33.52
N SER A 103 -5.13 -0.54 33.59
CA SER A 103 -5.52 -1.66 34.45
C SER A 103 -5.57 -1.32 35.94
N VAL A 104 -4.77 -0.34 36.36
CA VAL A 104 -4.71 0.15 37.75
C VAL A 104 -5.80 1.18 38.03
N LEU A 105 -6.22 1.93 37.01
CA LEU A 105 -7.17 3.01 37.16
C LEU A 105 -8.61 2.48 37.28
N ARG A 106 -9.42 3.20 38.05
CA ARG A 106 -10.86 2.96 38.21
C ARG A 106 -11.57 4.28 38.02
N PHE A 107 -12.57 4.31 37.16
CA PHE A 107 -13.42 5.48 36.96
C PHE A 107 -14.85 5.08 37.31
N GLY A 108 -15.46 5.70 38.33
CA GLY A 108 -16.80 5.31 38.79
C GLY A 108 -16.91 3.85 39.25
N GLY A 109 -15.80 3.21 39.62
CA GLY A 109 -15.74 1.78 39.96
C GLY A 109 -15.48 0.84 38.77
N GLU A 110 -15.57 1.33 37.54
CA GLU A 110 -15.39 0.55 36.32
C GLU A 110 -13.92 0.52 35.86
N ARG A 111 -13.56 -0.54 35.10
CA ARG A 111 -12.29 -0.61 34.37
C ARG A 111 -12.51 -0.49 32.88
N PHE A 112 -11.54 0.10 32.21
CA PHE A 112 -11.53 0.28 30.77
C PHE A 112 -10.31 -0.41 30.17
N GLU A 113 -10.52 -1.08 29.04
CA GLU A 113 -9.51 -1.82 28.30
C GLU A 113 -9.68 -1.49 26.82
N PHE A 114 -8.65 -0.99 26.15
CA PHE A 114 -8.64 -0.90 24.70
C PHE A 114 -8.53 -2.31 24.12
N ILE A 115 -9.30 -2.58 23.08
CA ILE A 115 -9.24 -3.85 22.37
C ILE A 115 -9.03 -3.57 20.88
N SER A 116 -8.23 -4.42 20.24
CA SER A 116 -8.11 -4.45 18.79
C SER A 116 -8.66 -5.77 18.25
N ARG A 117 -9.33 -5.69 17.11
CA ARG A 117 -9.88 -6.83 16.36
C ARG A 117 -9.46 -6.70 14.89
N PRO A 118 -9.19 -7.80 14.18
CA PRO A 118 -8.93 -7.74 12.75
C PRO A 118 -10.16 -7.21 11.99
N GLU A 119 -9.93 -6.37 11.00
CA GLU A 119 -10.98 -5.91 10.08
C GLU A 119 -11.57 -7.10 9.31
N PRO A 120 -12.91 -7.33 9.35
CA PRO A 120 -13.53 -8.48 8.70
C PRO A 120 -13.28 -8.55 7.18
N SER A 121 -13.26 -7.41 6.48
CA SER A 121 -13.04 -7.36 5.03
C SER A 121 -11.62 -7.72 4.63
N LEU A 122 -10.63 -7.43 5.48
CA LEU A 122 -9.21 -7.66 5.23
C LEU A 122 -8.64 -8.83 6.06
N ARG A 123 -9.49 -9.62 6.71
CA ARG A 123 -9.07 -10.66 7.65
C ARG A 123 -8.12 -11.69 7.02
N GLN A 124 -8.39 -12.10 5.78
CA GLN A 124 -7.55 -13.08 5.09
C GLN A 124 -6.13 -12.56 4.82
N VAL A 125 -6.02 -11.28 4.46
CA VAL A 125 -4.73 -10.60 4.26
C VAL A 125 -4.04 -10.37 5.60
N TYR A 126 -4.79 -9.98 6.63
CA TYR A 126 -4.28 -9.84 8.01
C TYR A 126 -3.65 -11.14 8.52
N ASP A 127 -4.37 -12.26 8.41
CA ASP A 127 -3.91 -13.57 8.90
C ASP A 127 -2.63 -13.99 8.14
N MET A 128 -2.57 -13.76 6.82
CA MET A 128 -1.37 -13.95 6.00
C MET A 128 -0.18 -13.09 6.47
N ILE A 129 -0.39 -11.81 6.73
CA ILE A 129 0.67 -10.90 7.19
C ILE A 129 1.21 -11.34 8.56
N MET A 130 0.33 -11.71 9.49
CA MET A 130 0.72 -12.17 10.83
C MET A 130 1.49 -13.49 10.77
N ASP A 131 1.01 -14.45 9.99
CA ASP A 131 1.60 -15.78 9.88
C ASP A 131 2.94 -15.80 9.11
N SER A 132 3.28 -14.71 8.40
CA SER A 132 4.58 -14.53 7.72
C SER A 132 5.79 -14.64 8.67
N GLN A 133 5.61 -14.51 9.98
CA GLN A 133 6.71 -14.62 10.96
C GLN A 133 7.28 -16.03 11.06
N ALA A 134 6.45 -17.05 10.84
CA ALA A 134 6.88 -18.44 10.91
C ALA A 134 7.81 -18.82 9.74
N ILE A 135 7.88 -17.97 8.71
CA ILE A 135 8.62 -18.22 7.48
C ILE A 135 9.81 -17.28 7.42
N LEU A 136 10.81 -17.61 8.23
CA LEU A 136 12.14 -17.00 8.14
C LEU A 136 13.01 -17.94 7.31
N GLY A 137 13.14 -17.65 6.01
CA GLY A 137 14.12 -18.30 5.12
C GLY A 137 13.55 -19.20 4.01
N GLU A 138 12.27 -19.54 4.02
CA GLU A 138 11.57 -20.12 2.84
C GLU A 138 10.87 -18.99 2.06
N SER A 139 10.71 -19.13 0.74
CA SER A 139 10.01 -18.12 -0.04
C SER A 139 8.52 -18.10 0.34
N LEU A 140 7.96 -16.93 0.68
CA LEU A 140 6.51 -16.78 0.94
C LEU A 140 5.64 -17.17 -0.28
N PHE A 141 6.25 -17.33 -1.45
CA PHE A 141 5.57 -17.81 -2.66
C PHE A 141 5.66 -19.32 -2.85
N GLU A 142 6.41 -20.04 -2.01
CA GLU A 142 6.46 -21.50 -2.03
C GLU A 142 5.12 -22.13 -1.66
N SER A 143 4.90 -23.33 -2.22
CA SER A 143 3.58 -23.96 -2.28
C SER A 143 2.90 -24.12 -0.92
N GLY A 144 3.63 -24.43 0.16
CA GLY A 144 3.04 -24.69 1.47
C GLY A 144 2.42 -23.46 2.16
N PHE A 145 3.02 -22.27 2.02
CA PHE A 145 2.42 -21.03 2.57
C PHE A 145 1.42 -20.43 1.61
N ARG A 146 1.77 -20.39 0.32
CA ARG A 146 0.90 -19.86 -0.72
C ARG A 146 -0.42 -20.62 -0.81
N GLN A 147 -0.42 -21.95 -0.65
CA GLN A 147 -1.67 -22.72 -0.59
C GLN A 147 -2.49 -22.41 0.66
N ARG A 148 -1.85 -22.29 1.84
CA ARG A 148 -2.56 -21.99 3.09
C ARG A 148 -3.23 -20.62 3.07
N HIS A 149 -2.56 -19.62 2.49
CA HIS A 149 -3.04 -18.24 2.42
C HIS A 149 -3.51 -17.83 1.03
N GLN A 150 -3.94 -18.79 0.20
CA GLN A 150 -4.34 -18.52 -1.19
C GLN A 150 -5.40 -17.40 -1.26
N ALA A 151 -6.42 -17.46 -0.41
CA ALA A 151 -7.48 -16.46 -0.38
C ALA A 151 -6.97 -15.04 -0.04
N GLY A 152 -5.97 -14.93 0.84
CA GLY A 152 -5.32 -13.66 1.17
C GLY A 152 -4.49 -13.11 0.01
N TRP A 153 -3.75 -13.97 -0.69
CA TRP A 153 -3.01 -13.61 -1.90
C TRP A 153 -3.94 -13.18 -3.03
N ASP A 154 -5.00 -13.93 -3.28
CA ASP A 154 -5.96 -13.65 -4.35
C ASP A 154 -6.64 -12.29 -4.11
N LEU A 155 -7.06 -12.00 -2.87
CA LEU A 155 -7.61 -10.70 -2.50
C LEU A 155 -6.60 -9.55 -2.66
N LEU A 156 -5.34 -9.77 -2.26
CA LEU A 156 -4.27 -8.78 -2.43
C LEU A 156 -4.04 -8.48 -3.91
N PHE A 157 -3.94 -9.51 -4.76
CA PHE A 157 -3.71 -9.32 -6.19
C PHE A 157 -4.93 -8.73 -6.91
N GLU A 158 -6.14 -9.13 -6.56
CA GLU A 158 -7.37 -8.54 -7.11
C GLU A 158 -7.40 -7.03 -6.87
N ARG A 159 -7.08 -6.61 -5.64
CA ARG A 159 -7.01 -5.19 -5.26
C ARG A 159 -5.89 -4.43 -5.95
N LEU A 160 -4.72 -5.05 -6.12
CA LEU A 160 -3.57 -4.43 -6.80
C LEU A 160 -3.72 -4.37 -8.32
N THR A 161 -4.52 -5.26 -8.91
CA THR A 161 -4.78 -5.35 -10.36
C THR A 161 -6.12 -4.74 -10.76
N ALA A 162 -6.87 -4.15 -9.82
CA ALA A 162 -7.98 -3.27 -10.11
C ALA A 162 -7.53 -2.16 -11.07
N GLY A 163 -8.45 -1.60 -11.86
CA GLY A 163 -8.12 -0.74 -13.01
C GLY A 163 -7.11 0.38 -12.69
N PRO A 164 -6.37 0.88 -13.70
CA PRO A 164 -5.20 1.76 -13.50
C PRO A 164 -5.48 3.04 -12.68
N ASP A 165 -6.71 3.54 -12.66
CA ASP A 165 -7.11 4.72 -11.88
C ASP A 165 -7.42 4.39 -10.40
N GLU A 166 -7.83 3.15 -10.09
CA GLU A 166 -8.22 2.70 -8.74
C GLU A 166 -7.05 2.03 -8.00
N ALA A 167 -6.14 1.39 -8.74
CA ALA A 167 -5.00 0.64 -8.19
C ALA A 167 -4.14 1.47 -7.21
N LEU A 168 -3.91 2.75 -7.49
CA LEU A 168 -3.09 3.60 -6.62
C LEU A 168 -3.78 3.92 -5.29
N THR A 169 -5.12 4.01 -5.29
CA THR A 169 -5.92 4.25 -4.08
C THR A 169 -5.99 2.98 -3.25
N GLU A 170 -6.33 1.86 -3.87
CA GLU A 170 -6.35 0.53 -3.25
C GLU A 170 -5.00 0.17 -2.63
N LEU A 171 -3.90 0.42 -3.35
CA LEU A 171 -2.55 0.19 -2.84
C LEU A 171 -2.24 1.04 -1.59
N ARG A 172 -2.69 2.30 -1.54
CA ARG A 172 -2.53 3.14 -0.35
C ARG A 172 -3.34 2.62 0.82
N GLU A 173 -4.54 2.13 0.58
CA GLU A 173 -5.39 1.54 1.62
C GLU A 173 -4.77 0.24 2.16
N LEU A 174 -4.24 -0.61 1.29
CA LEU A 174 -3.58 -1.86 1.67
C LEU A 174 -2.25 -1.65 2.39
N GLN A 175 -1.55 -0.54 2.13
CA GLN A 175 -0.30 -0.17 2.83
C GLN A 175 -0.53 0.41 4.22
N ASP A 176 -1.74 0.86 4.52
CA ASP A 176 -2.04 1.47 5.81
C ASP A 176 -2.46 0.40 6.83
N TYR A 177 -1.58 0.10 7.78
CA TYR A 177 -1.83 -0.86 8.85
C TYR A 177 -3.12 -0.57 9.64
N ARG A 178 -3.56 0.68 9.69
CA ARG A 178 -4.76 1.09 10.44
C ARG A 178 -6.03 0.46 9.88
N ASN A 179 -6.06 0.18 8.57
CA ASN A 179 -7.20 -0.43 7.91
C ASN A 179 -7.40 -1.90 8.30
N TYR A 180 -6.37 -2.55 8.86
CA TYR A 180 -6.44 -3.94 9.28
C TYR A 180 -6.95 -4.12 10.71
N LEU A 181 -7.11 -3.03 11.47
CA LEU A 181 -7.43 -3.06 12.90
C LEU A 181 -8.68 -2.24 13.21
N GLN A 182 -9.68 -2.89 13.77
CA GLN A 182 -10.80 -2.24 14.44
C GLN A 182 -10.50 -2.06 15.92
N TYR A 183 -10.61 -0.83 16.40
CA TYR A 183 -10.43 -0.51 17.83
C TYR A 183 -11.77 -0.34 18.52
N ASP A 184 -11.85 -0.78 19.77
CA ASP A 184 -13.01 -0.58 20.64
C ASP A 184 -12.54 -0.46 22.10
N ILE A 185 -13.44 -0.06 23.00
CA ILE A 185 -13.17 0.00 24.44
C ILE A 185 -14.09 -1.00 25.14
N ARG A 186 -13.48 -1.95 25.84
CA ARG A 186 -14.18 -2.88 26.72
C ARG A 186 -14.25 -2.30 28.12
N ILE A 187 -15.47 -2.24 28.65
CA ILE A 187 -15.79 -1.78 30.00
C ILE A 187 -16.04 -3.01 30.86
N HIS A 188 -15.39 -3.07 32.02
CA HIS A 188 -15.62 -4.11 33.03
C HIS A 188 -16.31 -3.47 34.23
N TYR A 189 -17.52 -3.94 34.53
CA TYR A 189 -18.32 -3.45 35.64
C TYR A 189 -17.94 -4.14 36.96
N PRO A 190 -18.18 -3.50 38.11
CA PRO A 190 -18.02 -4.12 39.43
C PRO A 190 -18.85 -5.41 39.61
N SER A 191 -19.99 -5.54 38.89
CA SER A 191 -20.85 -6.74 38.91
C SER A 191 -20.19 -7.97 38.27
N GLY A 192 -19.09 -7.79 37.54
CA GLY A 192 -18.45 -8.84 36.73
C GLY A 192 -18.87 -8.84 35.26
N ASP A 193 -19.91 -8.08 34.91
CA ASP A 193 -20.36 -7.92 33.53
C ASP A 193 -19.36 -7.13 32.69
N ARG A 194 -19.42 -7.35 31.37
CA ARG A 194 -18.58 -6.66 30.40
C ARG A 194 -19.43 -6.12 29.27
N ALA A 195 -19.08 -4.93 28.79
CA ALA A 195 -19.72 -4.33 27.64
C ALA A 195 -18.71 -3.65 26.73
N LEU A 196 -19.07 -3.48 25.46
CA LEU A 196 -18.28 -2.75 24.49
C LEU A 196 -18.84 -1.34 24.32
N LEU A 197 -17.97 -0.35 24.23
CA LEU A 197 -18.35 1.03 24.04
C LEU A 197 -19.17 1.21 22.75
N SER A 198 -18.78 0.54 21.66
CA SER A 198 -19.55 0.49 20.42
C SER A 198 -21.01 0.05 20.61
N GLN A 199 -21.26 -0.92 21.49
CA GLN A 199 -22.60 -1.45 21.77
C GLN A 199 -23.43 -0.56 22.70
N ILE A 200 -22.78 0.13 23.64
CA ILE A 200 -23.45 1.03 24.60
C ILE A 200 -23.83 2.35 23.92
N ASN A 201 -22.92 2.92 23.13
CA ASN A 201 -23.18 4.17 22.39
C ASN A 201 -24.37 4.03 21.44
N ALA A 202 -24.58 2.85 20.87
CA ALA A 202 -25.75 2.56 20.04
C ALA A 202 -27.08 2.52 20.81
N LYS A 203 -27.05 2.33 22.14
CA LYS A 203 -28.24 2.09 22.98
C LYS A 203 -28.58 3.20 23.97
N LYS A 204 -27.62 4.06 24.37
CA LYS A 204 -27.83 5.08 25.40
C LYS A 204 -27.51 6.48 24.88
N SER A 205 -28.55 7.33 24.81
CA SER A 205 -28.48 8.73 24.40
C SER A 205 -28.28 9.63 25.62
N GLY A 206 -27.12 10.29 25.73
CA GLY A 206 -27.10 11.67 26.25
C GLY A 206 -26.35 12.02 27.54
N GLY A 207 -25.77 11.09 28.33
CA GLY A 207 -25.08 11.49 29.57
C GLY A 207 -24.00 10.55 30.15
N GLU A 208 -24.17 9.23 30.05
CA GLU A 208 -23.21 8.24 30.59
C GLU A 208 -21.96 8.03 29.70
N THR A 209 -21.93 8.60 28.50
CA THR A 209 -20.88 8.37 27.48
C THR A 209 -19.65 9.26 27.63
N THR A 210 -19.54 10.02 28.71
CA THR A 210 -18.45 10.99 28.93
C THR A 210 -17.16 10.33 29.44
N THR A 211 -17.25 9.37 30.36
CA THR A 211 -16.07 8.71 30.95
C THR A 211 -15.18 7.99 29.92
N PRO A 212 -15.72 7.21 28.96
CA PRO A 212 -14.89 6.59 27.90
C PRO A 212 -14.15 7.61 27.02
N PHE A 213 -14.75 8.77 26.76
CA PHE A 213 -14.11 9.85 26.00
C PHE A 213 -12.92 10.45 26.77
N TYR A 214 -13.05 10.68 28.08
CA TYR A 214 -11.94 11.15 28.91
C TYR A 214 -10.83 10.10 29.04
N VAL A 215 -11.17 8.81 29.09
CA VAL A 215 -10.18 7.72 29.07
C VAL A 215 -9.39 7.73 27.76
N ALA A 216 -10.08 7.85 26.61
CA ALA A 216 -9.42 7.95 25.31
C ALA A 216 -8.51 9.18 25.22
N MET A 217 -8.99 10.34 25.67
CA MET A 217 -8.21 11.57 25.65
C MET A 217 -7.00 11.53 26.58
N ALA A 218 -7.13 11.00 27.79
CA ALA A 218 -6.01 10.80 28.71
C ALA A 218 -4.96 9.84 28.15
N ALA A 219 -5.40 8.77 27.48
CA ALA A 219 -4.52 7.84 26.79
C ALA A 219 -3.77 8.53 25.64
N SER A 220 -4.44 9.35 24.83
CA SER A 220 -3.81 10.14 23.77
C SER A 220 -2.74 11.09 24.30
N PHE A 221 -3.01 11.78 25.41
CA PHE A 221 -2.01 12.62 26.06
C PHE A 221 -0.84 11.79 26.59
N ALA A 222 -1.09 10.68 27.29
CA ALA A 222 -0.04 9.80 27.78
C ALA A 222 0.86 9.27 26.64
N GLN A 223 0.27 8.96 25.48
CA GLN A 223 1.01 8.57 24.27
C GLN A 223 1.85 9.73 23.71
N ALA A 224 1.29 10.94 23.59
CA ALA A 224 2.00 12.12 23.09
C ALA A 224 3.18 12.53 23.99
N TYR A 225 3.02 12.45 25.31
CA TYR A 225 4.11 12.71 26.26
C TYR A 225 5.23 11.67 26.15
N ARG A 226 4.93 10.42 25.76
CA ARG A 226 5.95 9.37 25.53
C ARG A 226 6.73 9.57 24.24
N LEU A 227 6.11 10.05 23.16
CA LEU A 227 6.83 10.38 21.91
C LEU A 227 7.90 11.46 22.14
N ASN A 228 7.71 12.31 23.14
CA ASN A 228 8.65 13.35 23.56
C ASN A 228 9.62 12.91 24.68
N GLN A 229 9.56 11.65 25.15
CA GLN A 229 10.56 11.11 26.08
C GLN A 229 11.73 10.53 25.29
N PRO A 230 12.99 10.92 25.57
CA PRO A 230 14.16 10.32 24.95
C PRO A 230 14.16 8.81 25.22
N ARG A 231 14.44 8.02 24.19
CA ARG A 231 14.46 6.56 24.32
C ARG A 231 15.58 6.19 25.31
N PRO A 232 15.42 5.16 26.17
CA PRO A 232 16.50 4.72 27.06
C PRO A 232 17.80 4.36 26.34
N SER A 233 17.76 4.09 25.03
CA SER A 233 18.92 3.87 24.16
C SER A 233 19.77 5.12 23.94
N ASP A 234 19.22 6.30 24.13
CA ASP A 234 19.94 7.59 24.03
C ASP A 234 20.64 7.95 25.35
N TYR A 235 20.48 7.11 26.38
CA TYR A 235 21.17 7.22 27.64
C TYR A 235 22.50 6.47 27.54
N HIS A 236 23.59 7.18 27.22
CA HIS A 236 24.92 6.68 27.54
C HIS A 236 25.11 6.89 29.05
N PRO A 237 25.10 5.85 29.89
CA PRO A 237 25.41 6.02 31.30
C PRO A 237 26.84 6.56 31.38
N PRO A 238 27.13 7.61 32.18
CA PRO A 238 28.52 7.94 32.48
C PRO A 238 29.15 6.69 33.09
N GLY A 239 30.19 6.16 32.44
CA GLY A 239 30.91 4.98 32.89
C GLY A 239 31.36 5.12 34.36
N PRO A 240 31.60 4.00 35.05
CA PRO A 240 31.89 4.02 36.48
C PRO A 240 33.07 4.95 36.76
N LEU A 241 32.82 5.97 37.58
CA LEU A 241 33.82 6.89 38.09
C LEU A 241 34.92 6.06 38.76
N ARG A 242 36.09 6.00 38.10
CA ARG A 242 37.33 5.54 38.74
C ARG A 242 37.55 6.40 39.98
N ARG A 243 37.59 5.76 41.16
CA ARG A 243 38.08 6.39 42.39
C ARG A 243 39.52 6.82 42.16
N GLY A 244 39.79 8.10 42.26
CA GLY A 244 41.15 8.61 42.31
C GLY A 244 41.22 10.10 42.03
N PHE A 245 41.73 10.83 43.03
CA PHE A 245 42.41 12.12 42.91
C PHE A 245 41.53 13.37 42.76
N TRP A 246 41.04 13.83 43.91
CA TRP A 246 41.01 15.26 44.22
C TRP A 246 42.42 15.70 44.65
N GLN A 247 43.07 16.56 43.85
CA GLN A 247 44.06 17.50 44.36
C GLN A 247 44.06 18.76 43.48
N ASN A 248 43.91 19.91 44.15
CA ASN A 248 44.12 21.28 43.65
C ASN A 248 42.97 21.95 42.87
N GLY A 249 41.84 22.15 43.55
CA GLY A 249 41.31 23.51 43.76
C GLY A 249 40.66 24.30 42.61
N HIS A 250 40.32 23.72 41.46
CA HIS A 250 39.58 24.45 40.42
C HIS A 250 38.43 23.65 39.79
N TRP A 251 37.23 24.24 39.79
CA TRP A 251 36.09 23.82 38.97
C TRP A 251 36.09 24.60 37.66
N PRO A 252 36.01 23.96 36.47
CA PRO A 252 35.63 24.67 35.25
C PRO A 252 34.12 24.98 35.30
N HIS A 253 33.77 26.23 35.01
CA HIS A 253 32.42 26.77 34.99
C HIS A 253 31.39 25.86 34.30
N ARG A 254 30.32 25.53 35.03
CA ARG A 254 29.00 25.17 34.47
C ARG A 254 28.28 26.45 34.04
N GLN A 255 27.59 26.42 32.91
CA GLN A 255 26.17 26.84 32.71
C GLN A 255 25.68 26.07 31.47
N ARG A 256 24.66 25.20 31.42
CA ARG A 256 23.28 25.14 31.94
C ARG A 256 22.33 26.22 31.38
N PHE A 257 21.58 25.80 30.35
CA PHE A 257 20.21 26.15 29.91
C PHE A 257 19.50 27.40 30.46
N ALA A 258 18.90 28.19 29.57
CA ALA A 258 17.59 28.81 29.82
C ALA A 258 16.82 29.09 28.51
N VAL A 259 15.62 28.51 28.44
CA VAL A 259 14.47 28.96 27.66
C VAL A 259 13.96 30.27 28.27
N TYR A 260 13.61 31.27 27.46
CA TYR A 260 12.78 32.40 27.91
C TYR A 260 11.72 32.74 26.87
N GLY A 261 10.49 32.95 27.37
CA GLY A 261 9.39 33.61 26.67
C GLY A 261 8.96 34.90 27.39
N ARG A 262 8.40 35.82 26.58
CA ARG A 262 7.61 37.05 26.85
C ARG A 262 8.31 38.38 27.27
N GLN A 263 8.34 39.31 26.29
CA GLN A 263 7.91 40.75 26.18
C GLN A 263 7.53 41.57 27.46
N PRO A 264 7.57 42.94 27.48
CA PRO A 264 7.17 43.88 26.39
C PRO A 264 7.88 45.27 26.27
N ALA A 265 7.45 46.06 25.26
CA ALA A 265 7.53 47.54 25.05
C ALA A 265 8.94 48.17 24.87
N SER A 266 9.23 49.17 24.03
CA SER A 266 8.49 50.27 23.41
C SER A 266 9.38 50.95 22.34
N GLY A 267 8.80 51.54 21.27
CA GLY A 267 9.43 52.66 20.56
C GLY A 267 9.67 52.51 19.04
N SER A 268 8.63 52.75 18.24
CA SER A 268 8.69 53.28 16.85
C SER A 268 9.29 54.71 16.85
N PRO A 269 9.72 55.35 15.72
CA PRO A 269 9.15 55.23 14.36
C PRO A 269 10.13 55.32 13.16
N GLY A 270 9.66 54.94 11.97
CA GLY A 270 10.32 55.30 10.70
C GLY A 270 9.88 54.43 9.51
N HIS A 271 8.85 54.88 8.80
CA HIS A 271 8.26 54.29 7.58
C HIS A 271 8.27 55.38 6.48
N PRO A 272 7.91 55.09 5.20
CA PRO A 272 8.48 54.22 4.15
C PRO A 272 8.79 55.08 2.87
N PRO A 273 8.86 54.62 1.59
CA PRO A 273 7.72 54.04 0.84
C PRO A 273 7.99 53.01 -0.31
N ARG A 274 6.94 52.22 -0.57
CA ARG A 274 6.34 51.76 -1.87
C ARG A 274 7.19 51.09 -2.97
N GLN A 275 6.73 49.91 -3.44
CA GLN A 275 5.84 49.66 -4.61
C GLN A 275 5.70 48.13 -4.82
N SER A 276 4.53 47.52 -4.63
CA SER A 276 3.45 47.30 -5.62
C SER A 276 3.82 46.43 -6.83
N ARG A 277 3.24 45.22 -6.92
CA ARG A 277 2.54 44.74 -8.14
C ARG A 277 1.63 43.53 -7.86
N ARG A 278 0.33 43.77 -8.01
CA ARG A 278 -0.76 42.81 -8.25
C ARG A 278 -0.68 42.31 -9.70
N ILE A 279 -1.05 41.06 -9.97
CA ILE A 279 -1.70 40.56 -11.22
C ILE A 279 -2.52 39.30 -10.82
N ILE A 280 -3.85 39.37 -10.64
CA ILE A 280 -4.98 39.18 -11.61
C ILE A 280 -5.42 37.70 -11.77
N THR A 281 -6.64 37.42 -11.32
CA THR A 281 -7.56 36.31 -11.68
C THR A 281 -8.17 36.54 -13.08
N PRO A 282 -8.72 35.51 -13.77
CA PRO A 282 -10.20 35.42 -13.80
C PRO A 282 -10.81 34.03 -14.05
N ARG A 283 -12.15 33.99 -13.90
CA ARG A 283 -13.17 33.19 -14.65
C ARG A 283 -13.87 32.09 -13.82
N GLN A 284 -15.00 32.34 -13.17
CA GLN A 284 -16.39 32.43 -13.68
C GLN A 284 -16.84 31.18 -14.47
N LEU A 285 -17.65 30.32 -13.82
CA LEU A 285 -18.53 29.34 -14.47
C LEU A 285 -19.92 29.38 -13.78
N ARG A 286 -20.95 29.66 -14.59
CA ARG A 286 -22.37 29.33 -14.41
C ARG A 286 -22.88 28.91 -15.81
N PRO A 287 -24.05 28.25 -15.97
CA PRO A 287 -24.76 27.32 -15.10
C PRO A 287 -25.05 25.97 -15.80
N HIS A 288 -25.39 24.93 -15.02
CA HIS A 288 -25.88 23.65 -15.55
C HIS A 288 -27.24 23.79 -16.25
N ARG A 289 -27.31 23.29 -17.50
CA ARG A 289 -28.54 23.02 -18.24
C ARG A 289 -29.24 21.77 -17.67
N ARG A 290 -30.57 21.85 -17.51
CA ARG A 290 -31.46 20.71 -17.27
C ARG A 290 -31.54 19.82 -18.51
N PRO A 291 -31.72 18.50 -18.37
CA PRO A 291 -32.07 17.61 -19.48
C PRO A 291 -33.57 17.74 -19.86
N PRO A 292 -33.95 17.44 -21.12
CA PRO A 292 -35.33 17.55 -21.59
C PRO A 292 -36.22 16.39 -21.11
N GLU A 293 -37.49 16.73 -20.86
CA GLU A 293 -38.61 15.83 -20.57
C GLU A 293 -38.92 14.93 -21.77
N GLN A 294 -39.16 13.65 -21.50
CA GLN A 294 -39.78 12.72 -22.45
C GLN A 294 -41.31 12.93 -22.43
N PRO A 295 -42.00 13.03 -23.58
CA PRO A 295 -43.46 13.07 -23.59
C PRO A 295 -44.04 11.69 -23.30
N ARG A 296 -44.94 11.65 -22.31
CA ARG A 296 -45.85 10.54 -22.03
C ARG A 296 -46.82 10.38 -23.20
N LEU A 297 -46.80 9.23 -23.87
CA LEU A 297 -47.88 8.77 -24.73
C LEU A 297 -48.94 8.08 -23.86
N CYS A 298 -50.04 8.78 -23.61
CA CYS A 298 -51.31 8.19 -23.17
C CYS A 298 -52.26 8.09 -24.37
N HIS A 299 -52.75 6.87 -24.61
CA HIS A 299 -54.05 6.45 -25.17
C HIS A 299 -54.66 7.08 -26.44
N ARG A 300 -54.93 6.20 -27.41
CA ARG A 300 -56.17 5.94 -28.20
C ARG A 300 -55.73 5.27 -29.52
N ASP A 301 -56.23 4.14 -29.98
CA ASP A 301 -57.49 3.41 -29.78
C ASP A 301 -57.24 1.89 -29.64
#